data_AF-A0A2S6X6K5-F1
#
_entry.id   AF-A0A2S6X6K5-F1
#
_cell.length_a   1.000
_cell.length_b   1.000
_cell.length_c   1.000
_cell.angle_alpha   90.00
_cell.angle_beta   90.00
_cell.angle_gamma   90.00
#
_symmetry.space_group_name_H-M   'P 1'
#
loop_
_entity.id
_entity.type
_entity.pdbx_description
1 polymer ?
#
loop_
_entity_poly.entity_id
_entity_poly.type
_entity_poly.pdbx_seq_one_letter_code
_entity_poly.pdbx_strand_id
1 'polypeptide(L)'
;MTHRSRPRVHLLTGGPDWEQRRATVKPVPFSRRQKEARKPLLALMQDLCAAIERGDWASARAARSAAWGEVNRLADNLTTEERKQLWRDKRRIVAGEARDRARRAGRG
;
A
#
# COMPACT_ATOMS: atom_id res chain seq x y z
N MET A 1 -10.70 -10.11 -63.01
CA MET A 1 -11.32 -9.29 -61.94
C MET A 1 -11.89 -10.21 -60.89
N THR A 2 -11.23 -10.36 -59.76
CA THR A 2 -11.77 -11.11 -58.60
C THR A 2 -11.43 -10.34 -57.33
N HIS A 3 -12.35 -9.45 -56.97
CA HIS A 3 -12.27 -8.61 -55.78
C HIS A 3 -12.51 -9.50 -54.55
N ARG A 4 -11.44 -9.87 -53.83
CA ARG A 4 -11.56 -10.60 -52.56
C ARG A 4 -11.97 -9.62 -51.46
N SER A 5 -13.28 -9.44 -51.26
CA SER A 5 -13.82 -8.74 -50.10
C SER A 5 -13.47 -9.52 -48.83
N ARG A 6 -12.49 -9.01 -48.07
CA ARG A 6 -12.19 -9.50 -46.71
C ARG A 6 -13.30 -9.04 -45.77
N PRO A 7 -13.97 -9.93 -45.01
CA PRO A 7 -14.90 -9.49 -43.99
C PRO A 7 -14.10 -8.80 -42.87
N ARG A 8 -14.45 -7.54 -42.57
CA ARG A 8 -13.97 -6.84 -41.38
C ARG A 8 -14.74 -7.41 -40.20
N VAL A 9 -14.11 -8.30 -39.44
CA VAL A 9 -14.64 -8.76 -38.16
C VAL A 9 -14.69 -7.54 -37.23
N HIS A 10 -15.86 -6.93 -37.10
CA HIS A 10 -16.12 -5.99 -36.01
C HIS A 10 -16.19 -6.80 -34.72
N LEU A 11 -15.10 -6.77 -33.95
CA LEU A 11 -15.10 -7.21 -32.56
C LEU A 11 -15.98 -6.21 -31.77
N LEU A 12 -17.29 -6.41 -31.80
CA LEU A 12 -18.20 -5.85 -30.81
C LEU A 12 -17.95 -6.62 -29.50
N THR A 13 -16.86 -6.30 -28.82
CA THR A 13 -16.61 -6.76 -27.44
C THR A 13 -17.58 -6.02 -26.51
N GLY A 14 -18.84 -6.47 -26.51
CA GLY A 14 -19.85 -6.17 -25.49
C GLY A 14 -19.55 -6.90 -24.18
N GLY A 15 -18.32 -6.77 -23.69
CA GLY A 15 -17.96 -7.19 -22.34
C GLY A 15 -18.13 -6.00 -21.39
N PRO A 16 -18.44 -6.24 -20.11
CA PRO A 16 -18.53 -5.16 -19.13
C PRO A 16 -17.22 -4.37 -19.09
N ASP A 17 -17.38 -3.05 -19.06
CA ASP A 17 -16.29 -2.08 -18.94
C ASP A 17 -15.43 -2.38 -17.69
N TRP A 18 -14.16 -2.00 -17.72
CA TRP A 18 -13.22 -2.21 -16.62
C TRP A 18 -13.76 -1.65 -15.28
N GLU A 19 -14.52 -0.55 -15.33
CA GLU A 19 -15.20 0.04 -14.17
C GLU A 19 -16.27 -0.90 -13.60
N GLN A 20 -17.09 -1.49 -14.47
CA GLN A 20 -18.15 -2.43 -14.08
C GLN A 20 -17.58 -3.71 -13.47
N ARG A 21 -16.44 -4.21 -14.00
CA ARG A 21 -15.73 -5.37 -13.45
C ARG A 21 -15.18 -5.09 -12.06
N ARG A 22 -14.66 -3.89 -11.80
CA ARG A 22 -14.14 -3.51 -10.47
C ARG A 22 -15.24 -3.44 -9.42
N ALA A 23 -16.43 -2.94 -9.78
CA ALA A 23 -17.56 -2.81 -8.87
C ALA A 23 -18.13 -4.19 -8.42
N THR A 24 -17.92 -5.25 -9.21
CA THR A 24 -18.44 -6.59 -8.90
C THR A 24 -17.48 -7.47 -8.08
N VAL A 25 -16.20 -7.10 -7.95
CA VAL A 25 -15.25 -7.87 -7.15
C VAL A 25 -15.48 -7.59 -5.67
N LYS A 26 -16.26 -8.46 -5.02
CA LYS A 26 -16.40 -8.43 -3.56
C LYS A 26 -15.04 -8.74 -2.92
N PRO A 27 -14.62 -7.97 -1.89
CA PRO A 27 -13.39 -8.27 -1.17
C PRO A 27 -13.52 -9.64 -0.52
N VAL A 28 -12.72 -10.60 -0.95
CA VAL A 28 -12.69 -11.93 -0.36
C VAL A 28 -12.01 -11.82 1.01
N PRO A 29 -12.65 -12.28 2.10
CA PRO A 29 -12.02 -12.23 3.41
C PRO A 29 -10.75 -13.10 3.42
N PHE A 30 -9.72 -12.63 4.13
CA PHE A 30 -8.48 -13.39 4.25
C PHE A 30 -8.71 -14.75 4.90
N SER A 31 -8.12 -15.79 4.32
CA SER A 31 -8.04 -17.12 4.93
C SER A 31 -7.27 -17.09 6.25
N ARG A 32 -7.47 -18.10 7.10
CA ARG A 32 -6.75 -18.22 8.38
C ARG A 32 -5.22 -18.14 8.19
N ARG A 33 -4.68 -18.83 7.20
CA ARG A 33 -3.23 -18.82 6.89
C ARG A 33 -2.73 -17.43 6.48
N GLN A 34 -3.51 -16.69 5.70
CA GLN A 34 -3.17 -15.31 5.32
C GLN A 34 -3.23 -14.35 6.52
N LYS A 35 -4.19 -14.53 7.43
CA LYS A 35 -4.26 -13.75 8.68
C LYS A 35 -3.03 -13.99 9.55
N GLU A 36 -2.63 -15.25 9.72
CA GLU A 36 -1.42 -15.60 10.48
C GLU A 36 -0.16 -15.00 9.85
N ALA A 37 0.00 -15.10 8.53
CA ALA A 37 1.14 -14.52 7.82
C ALA A 37 1.22 -12.98 7.94
N ARG A 38 0.09 -12.31 8.16
CA ARG A 38 0.02 -10.84 8.34
C ARG A 38 0.26 -10.38 9.79
N LYS A 39 0.25 -11.28 10.78
CA LYS A 39 0.44 -10.89 12.20
C LYS A 39 1.74 -10.09 12.45
N PRO A 40 2.91 -10.50 11.94
CA PRO A 40 4.15 -9.74 12.16
C PRO A 40 4.07 -8.33 11.59
N LEU A 41 3.50 -8.19 10.39
CA LEU A 41 3.27 -6.89 9.75
C LEU A 41 2.35 -6.00 10.60
N LEU A 42 1.24 -6.55 11.09
CA LEU A 42 0.29 -5.78 11.91
C LEU A 42 0.91 -5.30 13.23
N ALA A 43 1.76 -6.11 13.86
CA ALA A 43 2.49 -5.69 15.06
C ALA A 43 3.43 -4.51 14.76
N LEU A 44 4.23 -4.60 13.69
CA LEU A 44 5.12 -3.52 13.27
C LEU A 44 4.37 -2.23 12.89
N MET A 45 3.17 -2.37 12.31
CA MET A 45 2.28 -1.25 12.02
C MET A 45 1.77 -0.55 13.28
N GLN A 46 1.46 -1.31 14.34
CA GLN A 46 1.09 -0.76 15.64
C GLN A 46 2.27 -0.04 16.30
N ASP A 47 3.46 -0.66 16.31
CA ASP A 47 4.68 -0.06 16.84
C ASP A 47 5.03 1.25 16.12
N LEU A 48 4.87 1.27 14.79
CA LEU A 48 5.04 2.46 13.98
C LEU A 48 4.07 3.57 14.40
N CYS A 49 2.78 3.25 14.57
CA CYS A 49 1.78 4.23 15.00
C CYS A 49 2.13 4.81 16.37
N ALA A 50 2.47 3.95 17.33
CA ALA A 50 2.85 4.37 18.68
C ALA A 50 4.14 5.21 18.69
N ALA A 51 5.11 4.93 17.82
CA ALA A 51 6.31 5.74 17.68
C ALA A 51 6.02 7.12 17.09
N ILE A 52 5.14 7.20 16.08
CA ILE A 52 4.70 8.47 15.48
C ILE A 52 3.94 9.33 16.51
N GLU A 53 3.05 8.73 17.29
CA GLU A 53 2.27 9.43 18.32
C GLU A 53 3.15 10.01 19.43
N ARG A 54 4.18 9.25 19.85
CA ARG A 54 5.18 9.72 20.83
C ARG A 54 6.16 10.76 20.26
N GLY A 55 6.17 10.97 18.94
CA GLY A 55 7.17 11.80 18.27
C GLY A 55 8.57 11.20 18.28
N ASP A 56 8.70 9.89 18.53
CA ASP A 56 9.98 9.18 18.43
C ASP A 56 10.24 8.81 16.96
N TRP A 57 10.80 9.77 16.22
CA TRP A 57 11.03 9.63 14.79
C TRP A 57 12.08 8.58 14.43
N ALA A 58 13.04 8.31 15.32
CA ALA A 58 14.06 7.30 15.11
C ALA A 58 13.44 5.89 15.16
N SER A 59 12.66 5.61 16.20
CA SER A 59 11.93 4.35 16.32
C SER A 59 10.87 4.20 15.22
N ALA A 60 10.17 5.29 14.85
CA ALA A 60 9.21 5.26 13.75
C ALA A 60 9.87 4.91 12.41
N ARG A 61 11.06 5.44 12.12
CA ARG A 61 11.82 5.08 10.91
C ARG A 61 12.19 3.59 10.91
N ALA A 62 12.69 3.07 12.04
CA ALA A 62 13.09 1.67 12.17
C ALA A 62 11.89 0.73 11.98
N ALA A 63 10.77 1.00 12.67
CA ALA A 63 9.53 0.23 12.58
C ALA A 63 8.97 0.25 11.14
N ARG A 64 8.96 1.41 10.49
CA ARG A 64 8.53 1.53 9.09
C ARG A 64 9.41 0.68 8.15
N SER A 65 10.72 0.71 8.33
CA SER A 65 11.65 -0.07 7.51
C SER A 65 11.41 -1.57 7.67
N ALA A 66 11.23 -2.05 8.91
CA ALA A 66 10.89 -3.43 9.20
C ALA A 66 9.55 -3.83 8.59
N ALA A 67 8.51 -2.99 8.75
CA ALA A 67 7.19 -3.23 8.16
C ALA A 67 7.25 -3.32 6.63
N TRP A 68 8.06 -2.48 5.98
CA TRP A 68 8.27 -2.54 4.53
C TRP A 68 8.95 -3.85 4.09
N GLY A 69 9.86 -4.37 4.91
CA GLY A 69 10.47 -5.69 4.74
C GLY A 69 9.43 -6.81 4.77
N GLU A 70 8.53 -6.81 5.76
CA GLU A 70 7.46 -7.82 5.84
C GLU A 70 6.48 -7.73 4.67
N VAL A 71 6.11 -6.51 4.27
CA VAL A 71 5.23 -6.28 3.12
C VAL A 71 5.81 -6.86 1.83
N ASN A 72 7.13 -6.75 1.62
CA ASN A 72 7.79 -7.31 0.44
C ASN A 72 7.88 -8.85 0.44
N ARG A 73 7.73 -9.50 1.61
CA ARG A 73 7.68 -10.96 1.71
C ARG A 73 6.29 -11.53 1.44
N LEU A 74 5.24 -10.72 1.59
CA LEU A 74 3.86 -11.11 1.38
C LEU A 74 3.42 -10.80 -0.05
N ALA A 75 2.41 -11.51 -0.54
CA ALA A 75 1.82 -11.22 -1.85
C ALA A 75 1.19 -9.81 -1.85
N ASP A 76 1.30 -9.10 -2.97
CA ASP A 76 0.87 -7.70 -3.08
C ASP A 76 -0.62 -7.51 -2.77
N ASN A 77 -1.46 -8.45 -3.19
CA ASN A 77 -2.89 -8.44 -2.92
C ASN A 77 -3.24 -8.57 -1.42
N LEU A 78 -2.29 -9.01 -0.57
CA LEU A 78 -2.47 -9.12 0.87
C LEU A 78 -2.00 -7.86 1.64
N THR A 79 -1.32 -6.94 0.97
CA THR A 79 -0.60 -5.81 1.60
C THR A 79 -0.86 -4.46 0.94
N THR A 80 -1.77 -4.38 -0.03
CA THR A 80 -2.07 -3.14 -0.78
C THR A 80 -2.36 -1.95 0.14
N GLU A 81 -3.19 -2.13 1.16
CA GLU A 81 -3.56 -1.04 2.06
C GLU A 81 -2.42 -0.69 3.03
N GLU A 82 -1.68 -1.68 3.52
CA GLU A 82 -0.49 -1.46 4.35
C GLU A 82 0.61 -0.72 3.58
N ARG A 83 0.84 -1.05 2.30
CA ARG A 83 1.77 -0.32 1.43
C ARG A 83 1.39 1.16 1.32
N LYS A 84 0.11 1.47 1.10
CA LYS A 84 -0.39 2.85 1.04
C LYS A 84 -0.19 3.56 2.38
N GLN A 85 -0.50 2.89 3.49
CA GLN A 85 -0.36 3.46 4.82
C GLN A 85 1.11 3.76 5.15
N LEU A 86 2.02 2.82 4.92
CA LEU A 86 3.46 2.99 5.12
C LEU A 86 4.08 4.10 4.24
N TRP A 87 3.49 4.40 3.08
CA TRP A 87 3.85 5.58 2.29
C TRP A 87 3.40 6.89 2.93
N ARG A 88 2.17 6.93 3.48
CA ARG A 88 1.67 8.10 4.23
C ARG A 88 2.52 8.35 5.47
N ASP A 89 2.83 7.30 6.23
CA ASP A 89 3.62 7.39 7.45
C ASP A 89 5.05 7.83 7.17
N LYS A 90 5.66 7.44 6.03
CA LYS A 90 6.95 7.99 5.58
C LYS A 90 6.93 9.52 5.57
N ARG A 91 5.89 10.11 4.96
CA ARG A 91 5.77 11.56 4.83
C ARG A 91 5.60 12.22 6.18
N ARG A 92 4.82 11.60 7.09
CA ARG A 92 4.63 12.10 8.47
C ARG A 92 5.94 12.09 9.25
N ILE A 93 6.72 11.01 9.18
CA ILE A 93 8.03 10.91 9.84
C ILE A 93 8.96 12.00 9.34
N VAL A 94 9.13 12.14 8.02
CA VAL A 94 10.02 13.15 7.43
C VAL A 94 9.62 14.57 7.84
N ALA A 95 8.33 14.88 7.83
CA ALA A 95 7.83 16.18 8.28
C ALA A 95 8.06 16.42 9.78
N GLY A 96 7.84 15.39 10.61
CA GLY A 96 8.11 15.43 12.05
C GLY A 96 9.58 15.71 12.35
N GLU A 97 10.49 15.01 11.68
CA GLU A 97 11.94 15.19 11.84
C GLU A 97 12.42 16.57 11.41
N ALA A 98 11.90 17.08 10.29
CA ALA A 98 12.21 18.43 9.82
C ALA A 98 11.77 19.49 10.85
N ARG A 99 10.57 19.33 11.42
CA ARG A 99 10.03 20.22 12.45
C ARG A 99 10.87 20.19 13.72
N ASP A 100 11.28 19.01 14.18
CA ASP A 100 12.12 18.89 15.38
C ASP A 100 13.53 19.44 15.17
N ARG A 101 14.10 19.26 13.98
CA ARG A 101 15.39 19.88 13.62
C ARG A 101 15.29 21.41 13.62
N ALA A 102 14.24 21.97 13.02
CA ALA A 102 14.02 23.43 12.98
C ALA A 102 13.84 24.01 14.40
N ARG A 103 13.09 23.33 15.28
CA ARG A 103 12.93 23.74 16.68
C ARG A 103 14.23 23.75 17.47
N ARG A 104 15.13 22.80 17.21
CA ARG A 104 16.44 22.76 17.86
C ARG A 104 17.37 23.85 17.34
N ALA A 105 17.35 24.11 16.03
CA ALA A 105 18.17 25.14 15.40
C ALA A 105 17.77 26.56 15.82
N GLY A 106 16.48 26.84 16.05
CA GLY A 106 16.01 28.16 16.51
C GLY A 106 16.14 28.42 18.01
N ARG A 107 16.77 27.51 18.77
CA ARG A 107 17.06 27.66 20.21
C ARG A 107 18.56 27.83 20.50
N GLY A 108 19.40 27.80 19.48
CA GLY A 108 20.82 28.17 19.56
C GLY A 108 21.03 29.55 18.97
#